data_AF-A0A507CGN8-F1
#
_entry.id   AF-A0A507CGN8-F1
#
_cell.length_a   1.000
_cell.length_b   1.000
_cell.length_c   1.000
_cell.angle_alpha   90.00
_cell.angle_beta   90.00
_cell.angle_gamma   90.00
#
_symmetry.space_group_name_H-M   'P 1'
#
loop_
_entity.id
_entity.type
_entity.pdbx_description
1 polymer ?
#
loop_
_entity_poly.entity_id
_entity_poly.type
_entity_poly.pdbx_seq_one_letter_code
_entity_poly.pdbx_strand_id
1 'polypeptide(L)'
;MVRPTRHRGQYVFDVLDKSLALRKMKLSADDLVVLAVVSGNDYEGNIPGKAIMTNVKIFQKIKEKGDFSKEEMLKKYLLLCQSDRNFNVAKGVFFNFDEGKALDPPDRSKGLEKRDKSLALIS
;
A
#
# COMPACT_ATOMS: atom_id res chain seq x y z
N MET A 1 32.05 2.74 20.18
CA MET A 1 30.84 2.81 19.33
C MET A 1 31.03 3.95 18.34
N VAL A 2 31.36 3.66 17.08
CA VAL A 2 31.64 4.69 16.06
C VAL A 2 30.30 5.21 15.54
N ARG A 3 30.04 6.52 15.68
CA ARG A 3 28.89 7.18 15.05
C ARG A 3 29.22 7.43 13.58
N PRO A 4 28.41 6.99 12.61
CA PRO A 4 28.68 7.28 11.22
C PRO A 4 28.38 8.76 10.95
N THR A 5 29.42 9.52 10.57
CA THR A 5 29.29 10.86 10.01
C THR A 5 28.68 10.72 8.61
N ARG A 6 27.41 11.10 8.44
CA ARG A 6 26.75 11.10 7.12
C ARG A 6 27.04 12.41 6.40
N HIS A 7 27.65 12.32 5.23
CA HIS A 7 27.88 13.48 4.36
C HIS A 7 26.70 13.66 3.39
N ARG A 8 26.38 14.92 3.06
CA ARG A 8 25.35 15.26 2.07
C ARG A 8 25.72 14.61 0.72
N GLY A 9 24.85 13.75 0.19
CA GLY A 9 25.10 12.99 -1.05
C GLY A 9 25.44 11.50 -0.87
N GLN A 10 25.50 10.99 0.36
CA GLN A 10 25.55 9.53 0.58
C GLN A 10 24.18 8.90 0.33
N TYR A 11 24.10 8.09 -0.72
CA TYR A 11 22.94 7.24 -1.00
C TYR A 11 23.04 5.97 -0.13
N VAL A 12 21.96 5.66 0.57
CA VAL A 12 21.77 4.35 1.20
C VAL A 12 21.02 3.51 0.19
N PHE A 13 21.69 2.48 -0.32
CA PHE A 13 21.05 1.48 -1.16
C PHE A 13 20.44 0.41 -0.27
N ASP A 14 19.12 0.42 -0.15
CA ASP A 14 18.38 -0.65 0.53
C ASP A 14 17.80 -1.59 -0.54
N VAL A 15 18.24 -2.84 -0.53
CA VAL A 15 17.72 -3.89 -1.42
C VAL A 15 16.58 -4.60 -0.71
N LEU A 16 15.40 -4.60 -1.33
CA LEU A 16 14.23 -5.32 -0.83
C LEU A 16 14.06 -6.65 -1.58
N ASP A 17 14.28 -7.75 -0.87
CA ASP A 17 13.89 -9.08 -1.36
C ASP A 17 12.38 -9.29 -1.11
N LYS A 18 11.62 -9.35 -2.21
CA LYS A 18 10.15 -9.55 -2.19
C LYS A 18 9.76 -10.84 -1.48
N SER A 19 10.46 -11.95 -1.76
CA SER A 19 10.15 -13.26 -1.18
C SER A 19 10.43 -13.27 0.32
N LEU A 20 11.54 -12.65 0.74
CA LEU A 20 11.87 -12.51 2.15
C LEU A 20 10.85 -11.63 2.89
N ALA A 21 10.43 -10.51 2.29
CA ALA A 21 9.43 -9.61 2.86
C ALA A 21 8.08 -10.31 3.06
N LEU A 22 7.59 -11.01 2.01
CA LEU A 22 6.36 -11.80 2.07
C LEU A 22 6.41 -12.89 3.13
N ARG A 23 7.53 -13.64 3.20
CA ARG A 23 7.74 -14.67 4.22
C ARG A 23 7.68 -14.10 5.64
N LYS A 24 8.35 -12.95 5.88
CA LYS A 24 8.32 -12.27 7.19
C LYS A 24 6.92 -11.82 7.58
N MET A 25 6.11 -11.39 6.61
CA MET A 25 4.72 -10.99 6.85
C MET A 25 3.74 -12.17 6.88
N LYS A 26 4.18 -13.38 6.50
CA LYS A 26 3.33 -14.57 6.29
C LYS A 26 2.19 -14.30 5.30
N LEU A 27 2.48 -13.55 4.24
CA LEU A 27 1.55 -13.18 3.18
C LEU A 27 1.97 -13.80 1.85
N SER A 28 1.01 -14.11 1.00
CA SER A 28 1.25 -14.48 -0.40
C SER A 28 1.44 -13.24 -1.27
N ALA A 29 1.84 -13.45 -2.53
CA ALA A 29 1.91 -12.37 -3.51
C ALA A 29 0.54 -11.71 -3.74
N ASP A 30 -0.53 -12.50 -3.76
CA ASP A 30 -1.90 -12.00 -3.91
C ASP A 30 -2.37 -11.20 -2.69
N ASP A 31 -2.00 -11.64 -1.48
CA ASP A 31 -2.28 -10.90 -0.25
C ASP A 31 -1.61 -9.53 -0.25
N LEU A 32 -0.38 -9.42 -0.79
CA LEU A 32 0.32 -8.14 -0.90
C LEU A 32 -0.41 -7.16 -1.82
N VAL A 33 -1.04 -7.65 -2.89
CA VAL A 33 -1.85 -6.82 -3.79
C VAL A 33 -3.02 -6.20 -3.03
N VAL A 34 -3.77 -7.02 -2.27
CA VAL A 34 -4.89 -6.50 -1.47
C VAL A 34 -4.39 -5.58 -0.36
N LEU A 35 -3.24 -5.89 0.26
CA LEU A 35 -2.63 -5.04 1.28
C LEU A 35 -2.28 -3.65 0.74
N ALA A 36 -1.73 -3.57 -0.48
CA ALA A 36 -1.43 -2.30 -1.14
C ALA A 36 -2.70 -1.50 -1.46
N VAL A 37 -3.78 -2.18 -1.86
CA VAL A 37 -5.09 -1.53 -2.09
C VAL A 37 -5.61 -0.88 -0.81
N VAL A 38 -5.63 -1.59 0.32
CA VAL A 38 -6.27 -1.11 1.56
C VAL A 38 -5.39 -0.21 2.42
N SER A 39 -4.06 -0.29 2.25
CA SER A 39 -3.09 0.51 3.02
C SER A 39 -2.87 1.91 2.46
N GLY A 40 -3.55 2.25 1.36
CA GLY A 40 -3.39 3.50 0.64
C GLY A 40 -2.33 3.36 -0.44
N ASN A 41 -2.68 3.82 -1.64
CA ASN A 41 -1.84 3.81 -2.80
C ASN A 41 -2.07 5.13 -3.57
N ASP A 42 -1.40 5.27 -4.71
CA ASP A 42 -1.46 6.49 -5.50
C ASP A 42 -2.84 6.78 -6.12
N TYR A 43 -3.71 5.77 -6.20
CA TYR A 43 -5.06 5.88 -6.78
C TYR A 43 -6.14 6.07 -5.71
N GLU A 44 -5.98 5.42 -4.55
CA GLU A 44 -6.97 5.42 -3.49
C GLU A 44 -6.34 5.59 -2.10
N GLY A 45 -7.02 6.36 -1.25
CA GLY A 45 -6.62 6.55 0.14
C GLY A 45 -6.77 5.28 0.98
N ASN A 46 -6.07 5.23 2.12
CA ASN A 46 -6.17 4.11 3.05
C ASN A 46 -7.48 4.13 3.87
N ILE A 47 -7.72 3.05 4.61
CA ILE A 47 -8.73 3.06 5.67
C ILE A 47 -8.15 3.81 6.89
N PRO A 48 -8.80 4.88 7.37
CA PRO A 48 -8.32 5.64 8.53
C PRO A 48 -8.18 4.77 9.78
N GLY A 49 -7.18 5.07 10.62
CA GLY A 49 -6.94 4.36 11.88
C GLY A 49 -6.36 2.96 11.73
N LYS A 50 -5.94 2.57 10.51
CA LYS A 50 -5.34 1.26 10.24
C LYS A 50 -3.90 1.40 9.76
N ALA A 51 -2.96 1.14 10.66
CA ALA A 51 -1.54 1.06 10.32
C ALA A 51 -1.22 -0.24 9.56
N ILE A 52 -0.12 -0.26 8.81
CA ILE A 52 0.27 -1.39 7.97
C ILE A 52 0.35 -2.72 8.74
N MET A 53 0.93 -2.71 9.94
CA MET A 53 1.03 -3.91 10.78
C MET A 53 -0.32 -4.40 11.30
N THR A 54 -1.27 -3.49 11.50
CA THR A 54 -2.65 -3.83 11.85
C THR A 54 -3.31 -4.53 10.67
N ASN A 55 -3.11 -4.05 9.45
CA ASN A 55 -3.63 -4.68 8.23
C ASN A 55 -3.07 -6.09 8.07
N VAL A 56 -1.75 -6.27 8.20
CA VAL A 56 -1.10 -7.59 8.13
C VAL A 56 -1.71 -8.56 9.15
N LYS A 57 -1.94 -8.13 10.40
CA LYS A 57 -2.58 -8.96 11.43
C LYS A 57 -4.02 -9.33 11.08
N ILE A 58 -4.80 -8.41 10.50
CA ILE A 58 -6.17 -8.68 10.05
C ILE A 58 -6.14 -9.71 8.92
N PHE A 59 -5.20 -9.60 7.98
CA PHE A 59 -5.04 -10.56 6.89
C PHE A 59 -4.75 -11.95 7.43
N GLN A 60 -3.79 -12.08 8.36
CA GLN A 60 -3.48 -13.36 9.01
C GLN A 60 -4.73 -13.97 9.68
N LYS A 61 -5.51 -13.17 10.42
CA LYS A 61 -6.78 -13.63 11.03
C LYS A 61 -7.83 -14.09 10.02
N ILE A 62 -7.89 -13.46 8.85
CA ILE A 62 -8.79 -13.92 7.78
C ILE A 62 -8.30 -15.27 7.26
N LYS A 63 -6.99 -15.40 7.00
CA LYS A 63 -6.36 -16.61 6.47
C LYS A 63 -6.37 -17.82 7.42
N GLU A 64 -6.52 -17.61 8.73
CA GLU A 64 -6.79 -18.71 9.68
C GLU A 64 -8.02 -19.53 9.29
N LYS A 65 -8.96 -18.96 8.52
CA LYS A 65 -10.18 -19.63 8.03
C LYS A 65 -10.01 -20.33 6.67
N GLY A 66 -8.80 -20.32 6.10
CA GLY A 66 -8.49 -20.85 4.78
C GLY A 66 -7.89 -19.81 3.84
N ASP A 67 -7.46 -20.25 2.66
CA ASP A 67 -6.99 -19.36 1.60
C ASP A 67 -8.16 -18.78 0.81
N PHE A 68 -8.01 -17.53 0.37
CA PHE A 68 -9.04 -16.78 -0.36
C PHE A 68 -8.44 -16.14 -1.61
N SER A 69 -9.28 -15.98 -2.64
CA SER A 69 -8.92 -15.14 -3.79
C SER A 69 -8.72 -13.68 -3.36
N LYS A 70 -8.02 -12.88 -4.18
CA LYS A 70 -7.82 -11.43 -3.95
C LYS A 70 -9.14 -10.68 -3.67
N GLU A 71 -10.19 -11.03 -4.41
CA GLU A 71 -11.50 -10.40 -4.26
C GLU A 71 -12.21 -10.79 -2.96
N GLU A 72 -12.22 -12.08 -2.62
CA GLU A 72 -12.83 -12.56 -1.40
C GLU A 72 -12.08 -12.04 -0.17
N MET A 73 -10.75 -11.99 -0.25
CA MET A 73 -9.89 -11.44 0.80
C MET A 73 -10.24 -9.97 1.06
N LEU A 74 -10.37 -9.16 0.01
CA LEU A 74 -10.79 -7.76 0.12
C LEU A 74 -12.20 -7.63 0.72
N LYS A 75 -13.17 -8.41 0.24
CA LYS A 75 -14.55 -8.40 0.77
C LYS A 75 -14.58 -8.73 2.27
N LYS A 76 -13.87 -9.78 2.68
CA LYS A 76 -13.77 -10.17 4.10
C LYS A 76 -13.08 -9.12 4.93
N TYR A 77 -12.03 -8.49 4.40
CA TYR A 77 -11.31 -7.42 5.06
C TYR A 77 -12.20 -6.18 5.31
N LEU A 78 -12.96 -5.75 4.31
CA LEU A 78 -13.89 -4.61 4.45
C LEU A 78 -15.01 -4.90 5.44
N LEU A 79 -15.56 -6.12 5.43
CA LEU A 79 -16.56 -6.57 6.39
C LEU A 79 -16.01 -6.53 7.82
N LEU A 80 -14.79 -7.04 8.03
CA LEU A 80 -14.12 -7.01 9.34
C LEU A 80 -13.78 -5.59 9.81
N CYS A 81 -13.43 -4.70 8.89
CA CYS A 81 -13.12 -3.31 9.18
C CYS A 81 -14.37 -2.42 9.29
N GLN A 82 -15.57 -2.94 9.02
CA GLN A 82 -16.81 -2.16 8.95
C GLN A 82 -16.67 -0.91 8.07
N SER A 83 -16.00 -1.08 6.93
CA SER A 83 -15.72 0.03 6.02
C SER A 83 -16.50 -0.11 4.72
N ASP A 84 -17.10 0.99 4.30
CA ASP A 84 -17.80 1.19 3.02
C ASP A 84 -16.90 1.81 1.93
N ARG A 85 -15.59 1.93 2.21
CA ARG A 85 -14.61 2.49 1.27
C ARG A 85 -14.68 1.77 -0.07
N ASN A 86 -14.86 2.54 -1.13
CA ASN A 86 -14.78 2.05 -2.49
C ASN A 86 -13.32 2.02 -2.96
N PHE A 87 -12.88 0.89 -3.49
CA PHE A 87 -11.55 0.70 -4.05
C PHE A 87 -11.59 0.42 -5.55
N ASN A 88 -12.66 0.78 -6.27
CA ASN A 88 -12.86 0.40 -7.68
C ASN A 88 -11.68 0.79 -8.59
N VAL A 89 -11.11 1.99 -8.42
CA VAL A 89 -9.96 2.43 -9.24
C VAL A 89 -8.74 1.56 -8.93
N ALA A 90 -8.42 1.40 -7.66
CA ALA A 90 -7.32 0.54 -7.22
C ALA A 90 -7.55 -0.93 -7.62
N LYS A 91 -8.78 -1.46 -7.58
CA LYS A 91 -9.09 -2.80 -8.08
C LYS A 91 -8.81 -2.90 -9.58
N GLY A 92 -9.24 -1.92 -10.36
CA GLY A 92 -8.97 -1.85 -11.79
C GLY A 92 -7.47 -1.92 -12.11
N VAL A 93 -6.66 -1.19 -11.34
CA VAL A 93 -5.21 -1.18 -11.50
C VAL A 93 -4.57 -2.45 -10.97
N PHE A 94 -4.81 -2.82 -9.72
CA PHE A 94 -4.04 -3.85 -9.02
C PHE A 94 -4.56 -5.27 -9.26
N PHE A 95 -5.86 -5.46 -9.54
CA PHE A 95 -6.43 -6.80 -9.72
C PHE A 95 -6.46 -7.21 -11.19
N ASN A 96 -6.59 -6.25 -12.11
CA ASN A 96 -6.68 -6.50 -13.55
C ASN A 96 -5.37 -6.23 -14.31
N PHE A 97 -4.28 -5.86 -13.63
CA PHE A 97 -2.96 -5.79 -14.28
C PHE A 97 -2.47 -7.20 -14.60
N ASP A 98 -2.80 -7.67 -15.80
CA ASP A 98 -1.90 -8.57 -16.54
C ASP A 98 -0.64 -7.77 -16.88
N GLU A 99 0.54 -8.39 -16.77
CA GLU A 99 1.89 -7.78 -16.80
C GLU A 99 2.22 -6.90 -18.03
N GLY A 100 1.29 -6.63 -18.95
CA GLY A 100 1.52 -5.93 -20.22
C GLY A 100 0.66 -4.70 -20.53
N LYS A 101 -0.27 -4.25 -19.67
CA LYS A 101 -1.09 -3.05 -19.96
C LYS A 101 -0.95 -1.99 -18.87
N ALA A 102 -0.13 -0.99 -19.14
CA ALA A 102 -0.02 0.19 -18.28
C ALA A 102 -1.28 1.06 -18.41
N LEU A 103 -1.94 1.33 -17.28
CA LEU A 103 -2.92 2.41 -17.19
C LEU A 103 -2.18 3.76 -17.18
N ASP A 104 -2.77 4.77 -17.80
CA ASP A 104 -2.21 6.12 -17.76
C ASP A 104 -2.05 6.56 -16.29
N PRO A 105 -0.92 7.19 -15.93
CA PRO A 105 -0.73 7.71 -14.59
C PRO A 105 -1.89 8.66 -14.23
N PRO A 106 -2.43 8.58 -12.99
CA PRO A 106 -3.50 9.46 -12.58
C PRO A 106 -3.01 10.92 -12.63
N ASP A 107 -3.83 11.83 -13.15
CA ASP A 107 -3.48 13.26 -13.24
C ASP A 107 -3.29 13.85 -11.83
N ARG A 108 -2.03 14.14 -11.49
CA ARG A 108 -1.62 14.69 -10.18
C ARG A 108 -1.61 16.21 -10.14
N SER A 109 -2.02 16.90 -11.20
CA SER A 109 -2.02 18.37 -11.29
C SER A 109 -2.73 19.04 -10.12
N LYS A 110 -3.88 18.49 -9.67
CA LYS A 110 -4.67 19.04 -8.56
C LYS A 110 -4.09 18.78 -7.15
N GLY A 111 -3.16 17.82 -7.01
CA GLY A 111 -2.49 17.52 -5.73
C GLY A 111 -1.31 18.44 -5.44
N LEU A 112 -0.81 19.17 -6.45
CA LEU A 112 0.30 20.13 -6.32
C LEU A 112 -0.14 21.44 -5.66
N GLU A 113 -1.38 21.89 -5.88
CA GLU A 113 -1.89 23.15 -5.29
C GLU A 113 -1.83 23.18 -3.75
N LYS A 114 -1.93 22.02 -3.09
CA LYS A 114 -1.85 21.92 -1.62
C LYS A 114 -0.42 22.06 -1.09
N ARG A 115 0.61 21.86 -1.92
CA ARG A 115 2.03 21.94 -1.53
C ARG A 115 2.61 23.35 -1.71
N ASP A 116 2.08 24.14 -2.65
CA ASP A 116 2.57 25.50 -2.87
C ASP A 116 2.17 26.47 -1.74
N LYS A 117 1.01 26.26 -1.10
CA LYS A 117 0.55 27.16 -0.02
C LYS A 117 1.37 27.06 1.27
N SER A 118 2.10 25.96 1.51
CA SER A 118 2.95 25.83 2.69
C SER A 118 4.36 26.38 2.48
N LEU A 119 4.83 26.50 1.23
CA LEU A 119 6.12 27.14 0.91
C LEU A 119 6.06 28.67 0.96
N ALA A 120 4.89 29.26 0.71
CA ALA A 120 4.72 30.71 0.75
C ALA A 120 4.73 31.33 2.16
N LEU A 121 4.74 30.51 3.24
CA LEU A 121 4.69 31.00 4.62
C LEU A 121 6.07 31.08 5.30
N ILE A 122 7.16 30.77 4.57
CA ILE A 122 8.54 30.71 5.12
C ILE A 122 9.51 31.61 4.31
N SER A 123 9.02 32.72 3.74
CA SER A 123 9.88 33.77 3.16
C SER A 123 9.82 35.04 3.98
#